data_AF-A0A401M1B0-F1
#
_entry.id   AF-A0A401M1B0-F1
#
_cell.length_a   1.000
_cell.length_b   1.000
_cell.length_c   1.000
_cell.angle_alpha   90.00
_cell.angle_beta   90.00
_cell.angle_gamma   90.00
#
_symmetry.space_group_name_H-M   'P 1'
#
loop_
_entity.id
_entity.type
_entity.pdbx_description
1 polymer ?
#
loop_
_entity_poly.entity_id
_entity_poly.type
_entity_poly.pdbx_seq_one_letter_code
_entity_poly.pdbx_strand_id
1 'polypeptide(L)'
;MAAGGLFQACDNSKTYAEQLEDEKREVSRFIRDNGIHIISQDEFERNDTVTNLDRNEYVALSDGVYMQIVDRGSEENKTDTFATNDEICVRYIERSIMGDSIQSLNVFYPGYENPLIYSSPLVFRYNVQGSYAYGTVVEMDYSWMLMVRSQLRDYTVPAGWLLALPFVRNNAHVRLIVPSKMGHAALQSSNYVIPYHYDIWSFSKALN
;
A
#
# COMPACT_ATOMS: atom_id res chain seq x y z
N MET A 1 -33.21 31.73 40.61
CA MET A 1 -33.08 30.51 39.78
C MET A 1 -32.17 30.89 38.63
N ALA A 2 -30.86 30.57 38.67
CA ALA A 2 -30.27 29.28 38.28
C ALA A 2 -30.66 28.93 36.83
N ALA A 3 -29.78 28.69 35.87
CA ALA A 3 -28.33 28.72 35.80
C ALA A 3 -27.98 28.86 34.31
N GLY A 4 -26.89 29.54 33.98
CA GLY A 4 -26.35 29.57 32.62
C GLY A 4 -25.89 28.17 32.22
N GLY A 5 -26.47 27.64 31.16
CA GLY A 5 -25.97 26.45 30.48
C GLY A 5 -24.96 26.87 29.41
N LEU A 6 -23.70 27.02 29.81
CA LEU A 6 -22.60 26.92 28.86
C LEU A 6 -22.51 25.45 28.45
N PHE A 7 -23.12 25.11 27.31
CA PHE A 7 -22.79 23.86 26.62
C PHE A 7 -21.36 24.01 26.09
N GLN A 8 -20.35 23.62 26.87
CA GLN A 8 -19.07 23.25 26.29
C GLN A 8 -19.30 21.95 25.53
N ALA A 9 -19.58 22.07 24.22
CA ALA A 9 -19.34 20.98 23.30
C ALA A 9 -17.86 20.64 23.40
N CYS A 10 -17.54 19.46 23.92
CA CYS A 10 -16.21 18.88 23.77
C CYS A 10 -16.06 18.55 22.29
N ASP A 11 -15.58 19.51 21.51
CA ASP A 11 -15.18 19.30 20.12
C ASP A 11 -13.89 18.46 20.14
N ASN A 12 -14.05 17.14 20.29
CA ASN A 12 -12.97 16.17 20.28
C ASN A 12 -12.64 15.71 18.84
N SER A 13 -13.08 16.44 17.82
CA SER A 13 -12.75 16.11 16.44
C SER A 13 -11.32 16.57 16.12
N LYS A 14 -10.44 15.61 15.83
CA LYS A 14 -9.06 15.92 15.43
C LYS A 14 -9.05 16.64 14.10
N THR A 15 -8.34 17.76 14.04
CA THR A 15 -8.04 18.45 12.80
C THR A 15 -7.23 17.55 11.85
N TYR A 16 -7.31 17.83 10.55
CA TYR A 16 -6.53 17.09 9.55
C TYR A 16 -5.02 17.14 9.82
N ALA A 17 -4.51 18.26 10.33
CA ALA A 17 -3.11 18.41 10.72
C ALA A 17 -2.72 17.46 11.88
N GLU A 18 -3.56 17.36 12.92
CA GLU A 18 -3.34 16.44 14.03
C GLU A 18 -3.40 14.97 13.58
N GLN A 19 -4.27 14.64 12.63
CA GLN A 19 -4.32 13.29 12.05
C GLN A 19 -3.04 12.95 11.28
N LEU A 20 -2.46 13.89 10.54
CA LEU A 20 -1.17 13.70 9.87
C LEU A 20 0.00 13.56 10.87
N GLU A 21 -0.06 14.25 12.00
CA GLU A 21 0.92 14.06 13.08
C GLU A 21 0.78 12.68 13.74
N ASP A 22 -0.45 12.21 13.94
CA ASP A 22 -0.73 10.86 14.39
C ASP A 22 -0.19 9.82 13.41
N GLU A 23 -0.44 9.96 12.11
CA GLU A 23 0.10 9.07 11.08
C GLU A 23 1.62 8.98 11.17
N LYS A 24 2.33 10.12 11.24
CA LYS A 24 3.80 10.12 11.36
C LYS A 24 4.27 9.34 12.58
N ARG A 25 3.59 9.53 13.72
CA ARG A 25 3.92 8.83 14.97
C ARG A 25 3.65 7.33 14.87
N GLU A 26 2.51 6.94 14.31
CA GLU A 26 2.11 5.53 14.19
C GLU A 26 2.99 4.79 13.16
N VAL A 27 3.35 5.41 12.04
CA VAL A 27 4.33 4.84 11.10
C VAL A 27 5.70 4.69 11.74
N SER A 28 6.17 5.70 12.48
CA SER A 28 7.46 5.62 13.19
C SER A 28 7.45 4.53 14.26
N ARG A 29 6.33 4.37 14.97
CA ARG A 29 6.11 3.29 15.94
C ARG A 29 6.15 1.93 15.24
N PHE A 30 5.42 1.77 14.13
CA PHE A 30 5.39 0.53 13.36
C PHE A 30 6.78 0.12 12.89
N ILE A 31 7.57 1.05 12.35
CA ILE A 31 8.95 0.81 11.91
C ILE A 31 9.82 0.32 13.08
N ARG A 32 9.74 1.00 14.22
CA ARG A 32 10.52 0.64 15.42
C ARG A 32 10.08 -0.73 15.98
N ASP A 33 8.80 -0.94 16.15
CA ASP A 33 8.24 -2.11 16.83
C ASP A 33 8.43 -3.39 15.98
N ASN A 34 8.54 -3.27 14.65
CA ASN A 34 8.88 -4.35 13.74
C ASN A 34 10.39 -4.47 13.45
N GLY A 35 11.25 -3.65 14.08
CA GLY A 35 12.69 -3.69 13.89
C GLY A 35 13.12 -3.41 12.44
N ILE A 36 12.40 -2.54 11.74
CA ILE A 36 12.67 -2.21 10.33
C ILE A 36 13.90 -1.30 10.24
N HIS A 37 14.88 -1.70 9.43
CA HIS A 37 16.05 -0.89 9.13
C HIS A 37 15.85 -0.07 7.86
N ILE A 38 15.77 1.25 7.97
CA ILE A 38 15.58 2.12 6.82
C ILE A 38 16.92 2.45 6.17
N ILE A 39 17.06 2.20 4.88
CA ILE A 39 18.16 2.66 4.03
C ILE A 39 17.70 3.79 3.10
N SER A 40 18.64 4.62 2.65
CA SER A 40 18.34 5.68 1.67
C SER A 40 18.16 5.09 0.26
N GLN A 41 17.39 5.77 -0.60
CA GLN A 41 17.28 5.39 -2.01
C GLN A 41 18.64 5.38 -2.72
N ASP A 42 19.51 6.33 -2.40
CA ASP A 42 20.90 6.39 -2.88
C ASP A 42 21.72 5.13 -2.54
N GLU A 43 21.61 4.63 -1.30
CA GLU A 43 22.27 3.41 -0.86
C GLU A 43 21.70 2.18 -1.57
N PHE A 44 20.37 2.13 -1.68
CA PHE A 44 19.65 1.08 -2.39
C PHE A 44 20.05 1.00 -3.87
N GLU A 45 20.11 2.12 -4.57
CA GLU A 45 20.51 2.17 -5.99
C GLU A 45 21.99 1.82 -6.20
N ARG A 46 22.88 2.18 -5.25
CA ARG A 46 24.28 1.74 -5.27
C ARG A 46 24.44 0.24 -5.02
N ASN A 47 23.49 -0.39 -4.35
CA ASN A 47 23.49 -1.80 -3.99
C ASN A 47 22.56 -2.64 -4.89
N ASP A 48 22.58 -2.40 -6.20
CA ASP A 48 21.79 -3.14 -7.21
C ASP A 48 20.28 -3.23 -6.91
N THR A 49 19.72 -2.24 -6.22
CA THR A 49 18.28 -2.16 -5.91
C THR A 49 17.75 -3.42 -5.22
N VAL A 50 18.50 -3.95 -4.25
CA VAL A 50 18.07 -5.05 -3.37
C VAL A 50 18.05 -4.61 -1.90
N THR A 51 17.18 -5.22 -1.12
CA THR A 51 17.09 -5.03 0.35
C THR A 51 17.57 -6.29 1.07
N ASN A 52 18.24 -6.13 2.21
CA ASN A 52 18.65 -7.26 3.05
C ASN A 52 17.51 -7.73 3.98
N LEU A 53 17.04 -8.95 3.78
CA LEU A 53 15.94 -9.53 4.57
C LEU A 53 16.36 -9.91 6.00
N ASP A 54 17.61 -10.33 6.22
CA ASP A 54 18.12 -10.66 7.55
C ASP A 54 18.17 -9.43 8.47
N ARG A 55 18.35 -8.25 7.88
CA ARG A 55 18.36 -6.95 8.58
C ARG A 55 17.00 -6.26 8.57
N ASN A 56 15.97 -6.90 8.00
CA ASN A 56 14.66 -6.31 7.77
C ASN A 56 14.74 -4.92 7.11
N GLU A 57 15.53 -4.82 6.04
CA GLU A 57 15.79 -3.56 5.36
C GLU A 57 14.61 -3.10 4.51
N TYR A 58 14.30 -1.81 4.62
CA TYR A 58 13.37 -1.09 3.76
C TYR A 58 14.08 0.14 3.17
N VAL A 59 13.93 0.36 1.87
CA VAL A 59 14.36 1.61 1.24
C VAL A 59 13.31 2.70 1.45
N ALA A 60 13.74 3.89 1.84
CA ALA A 60 12.90 5.09 1.82
C ALA A 60 12.81 5.63 0.39
N LEU A 61 11.61 5.60 -0.18
CA LEU A 61 11.27 6.13 -1.50
C LEU A 61 10.68 7.54 -1.38
N SER A 62 10.28 8.11 -2.53
CA SER A 62 9.58 9.38 -2.57
C SER A 62 8.28 9.35 -1.76
N ASP A 63 7.85 10.53 -1.33
CA ASP A 63 6.56 10.73 -0.66
C ASP A 63 6.34 9.94 0.64
N GLY A 64 7.42 9.48 1.29
CA GLY A 64 7.35 8.80 2.58
C GLY A 64 6.88 7.35 2.48
N VAL A 65 6.95 6.75 1.28
CA VAL A 65 6.77 5.32 1.08
C VAL A 65 8.05 4.59 1.46
N TYR A 66 7.93 3.47 2.16
CA TYR A 66 9.04 2.57 2.43
C TYR A 66 8.79 1.22 1.75
N MET A 67 9.81 0.64 1.14
CA MET A 67 9.70 -0.61 0.39
C MET A 67 10.75 -1.63 0.83
N GLN A 68 10.35 -2.88 1.00
CA GLN A 68 11.25 -4.03 1.06
C GLN A 68 10.97 -4.93 -0.15
N ILE A 69 12.03 -5.31 -0.86
CA ILE A 69 11.95 -6.32 -1.92
C ILE A 69 12.24 -7.67 -1.26
N VAL A 70 11.20 -8.49 -1.13
CA VAL A 70 11.30 -9.86 -0.60
C VAL A 70 11.81 -10.79 -1.70
N ASP A 71 11.25 -10.64 -2.90
CA ASP A 71 11.70 -11.28 -4.13
C ASP A 71 11.59 -10.25 -5.26
N ARG A 72 12.68 -10.06 -6.02
CA ARG A 72 12.71 -9.09 -7.13
C ARG A 72 11.92 -9.57 -8.35
N GLY A 73 11.45 -10.82 -8.35
CA GLY A 73 10.80 -11.47 -9.48
C GLY A 73 11.82 -12.06 -10.47
N SER A 74 11.29 -12.65 -11.54
CA SER A 74 12.01 -13.43 -12.57
C SER A 74 13.53 -13.20 -12.64
N GLU A 75 14.31 -14.10 -12.02
CA GLU A 75 15.78 -14.05 -12.09
C GLU A 75 16.29 -14.46 -13.47
N GLU A 76 15.63 -15.43 -14.09
CA GLU A 76 15.99 -15.98 -15.41
C GLU A 76 15.80 -14.96 -16.54
N ASN A 77 14.82 -14.06 -16.40
CA ASN A 77 14.54 -13.01 -17.37
C ASN A 77 14.58 -11.63 -16.72
N LYS A 78 15.78 -11.06 -16.65
CA LYS A 78 16.00 -9.72 -16.08
C LYS A 78 15.27 -8.58 -16.80
N THR A 79 14.82 -8.83 -18.04
CA THR A 79 14.07 -7.86 -18.86
C THR A 79 12.55 -8.00 -18.74
N ASP A 80 12.05 -8.95 -17.95
CA ASP A 80 10.61 -9.11 -17.70
C ASP A 80 10.11 -8.09 -16.66
N THR A 81 10.26 -6.81 -16.99
CA THR A 81 9.81 -5.66 -16.19
C THR A 81 8.43 -5.19 -16.62
N PHE A 82 7.83 -4.29 -15.85
CA PHE A 82 6.52 -3.70 -16.16
C PHE A 82 6.65 -2.44 -17.03
N ALA A 83 5.78 -2.33 -18.04
CA ALA A 83 5.69 -1.20 -18.94
C ALA A 83 4.29 -0.58 -18.93
N THR A 84 4.20 0.65 -19.44
CA THR A 84 2.89 1.31 -19.61
C THR A 84 1.96 0.45 -20.48
N ASN A 85 0.69 0.42 -20.11
CA ASN A 85 -0.38 -0.45 -20.61
C ASN A 85 -0.33 -1.93 -20.19
N ASP A 86 0.66 -2.39 -19.43
CA ASP A 86 0.64 -3.74 -18.88
C ASP A 86 -0.55 -3.91 -17.92
N GLU A 87 -1.22 -5.06 -18.02
CA GLU A 87 -2.17 -5.51 -17.00
C GLU A 87 -1.43 -6.35 -15.97
N ILE A 88 -1.52 -5.94 -14.72
CA ILE A 88 -0.78 -6.50 -13.60
C ILE A 88 -1.76 -7.13 -12.63
N CYS A 89 -1.63 -8.44 -12.45
CA CYS A 89 -2.26 -9.22 -11.40
C CYS A 89 -1.52 -9.01 -10.07
N VAL A 90 -2.29 -8.78 -9.01
CA VAL A 90 -1.78 -8.55 -7.66
C VAL A 90 -2.39 -9.53 -6.68
N ARG A 91 -1.53 -10.19 -5.90
CA ARG A 91 -1.90 -10.94 -4.70
C ARG A 91 -1.35 -10.23 -3.47
N TYR A 92 -2.20 -9.85 -2.52
CA TYR A 92 -1.80 -8.96 -1.42
C TYR A 92 -2.59 -9.18 -0.12
N ILE A 93 -2.01 -8.64 0.95
CA ILE A 93 -2.66 -8.32 2.22
C ILE A 93 -2.45 -6.83 2.50
N GLU A 94 -3.54 -6.09 2.71
CA GLU A 94 -3.57 -4.69 3.15
C GLU A 94 -3.95 -4.63 4.63
N ARG A 95 -3.10 -4.00 5.44
CA ARG A 95 -3.32 -3.81 6.87
C ARG A 95 -3.24 -2.33 7.23
N SER A 96 -4.21 -1.83 7.99
CA SER A 96 -4.11 -0.50 8.58
C SER A 96 -3.02 -0.48 9.65
N ILE A 97 -2.08 0.47 9.57
CA ILE A 97 -1.03 0.64 10.57
C ILE A 97 -1.60 1.21 11.88
N MET A 98 -2.60 2.09 11.80
CA MET A 98 -3.19 2.72 12.98
C MET A 98 -4.07 1.77 13.79
N GLY A 99 -4.80 0.90 13.12
CA GLY A 99 -5.76 -0.01 13.76
C GLY A 99 -5.30 -1.46 13.87
N ASP A 100 -4.08 -1.77 13.42
CA ASP A 100 -3.51 -3.12 13.32
C ASP A 100 -4.53 -4.19 12.85
N SER A 101 -5.23 -3.87 11.76
CA SER A 101 -6.32 -4.70 11.24
C SER A 101 -6.23 -4.86 9.74
N ILE A 102 -6.53 -6.06 9.26
CA ILE A 102 -6.60 -6.36 7.83
C ILE A 102 -7.84 -5.67 7.25
N GLN A 103 -7.61 -4.83 6.25
CA GLN A 103 -8.64 -4.03 5.58
C GLN A 103 -9.08 -4.68 4.27
N SER A 104 -8.13 -5.27 3.54
CA SER A 104 -8.40 -6.06 2.34
C SER A 104 -7.31 -7.09 2.11
N LEU A 105 -7.66 -8.20 1.49
CA LEU A 105 -6.72 -9.27 1.13
C LEU A 105 -7.31 -10.12 0.02
N ASN A 106 -6.46 -10.78 -0.75
CA ASN A 106 -6.91 -11.76 -1.75
C ASN A 106 -6.01 -13.01 -1.80
N VAL A 107 -5.40 -13.33 -0.66
CA VAL A 107 -4.61 -14.54 -0.40
C VAL A 107 -5.21 -15.30 0.76
N PHE A 108 -4.87 -16.58 0.89
CA PHE A 108 -5.30 -17.37 2.04
C PHE A 108 -4.64 -16.80 3.31
N TYR A 109 -5.45 -16.49 4.32
CA TYR A 109 -4.98 -15.99 5.60
C TYR A 109 -5.82 -16.56 6.75
N PRO A 110 -5.22 -17.08 7.83
CA PRO A 110 -5.97 -17.62 8.98
C PRO A 110 -6.97 -16.60 9.54
N GLY A 111 -8.23 -17.03 9.72
CA GLY A 111 -9.32 -16.16 10.14
C GLY A 111 -10.11 -15.48 9.00
N TYR A 112 -9.67 -15.65 7.74
CA TYR A 112 -10.35 -15.14 6.54
C TYR A 112 -10.60 -16.29 5.54
N GLU A 113 -11.36 -17.29 5.99
CA GLU A 113 -11.48 -18.59 5.31
C GLU A 113 -12.55 -18.65 4.21
N ASN A 114 -13.18 -17.52 3.87
CA ASN A 114 -14.13 -17.47 2.76
C ASN A 114 -13.41 -17.71 1.42
N PRO A 115 -13.71 -18.80 0.68
CA PRO A 115 -12.99 -19.13 -0.55
C PRO A 115 -13.06 -18.06 -1.64
N LEU A 116 -14.09 -17.21 -1.61
CA LEU A 116 -14.23 -16.10 -2.56
C LEU A 116 -13.11 -15.06 -2.41
N ILE A 117 -12.54 -14.92 -1.21
CA ILE A 117 -11.48 -13.94 -0.93
C ILE A 117 -10.24 -14.20 -1.79
N TYR A 118 -9.84 -15.46 -1.91
CA TYR A 118 -8.59 -15.84 -2.58
C TYR A 118 -8.80 -16.56 -3.91
N SER A 119 -10.01 -16.56 -4.47
CA SER A 119 -10.30 -17.21 -5.76
C SER A 119 -9.61 -16.52 -6.94
N SER A 120 -9.52 -15.18 -6.91
CA SER A 120 -9.05 -14.37 -8.05
C SER A 120 -8.09 -13.28 -7.58
N PRO A 121 -7.08 -12.89 -8.40
CA PRO A 121 -6.25 -11.73 -8.11
C PRO A 121 -7.03 -10.43 -8.36
N LEU A 122 -6.48 -9.32 -7.87
CA LEU A 122 -6.82 -7.98 -8.36
C LEU A 122 -6.03 -7.76 -9.65
N VAL A 123 -6.65 -7.19 -10.69
CA VAL A 123 -5.94 -6.83 -11.92
C VAL A 123 -6.09 -5.34 -12.17
N PHE A 124 -4.98 -4.65 -12.40
CA PHE A 124 -4.98 -3.24 -12.78
C PHE A 124 -4.12 -3.00 -14.02
N ARG A 125 -4.53 -2.03 -14.84
CA ARG A 125 -3.72 -1.54 -15.95
C ARG A 125 -2.78 -0.45 -15.48
N TYR A 126 -1.49 -0.68 -15.63
CA TYR A 126 -0.43 0.26 -15.28
C TYR A 126 -0.25 1.29 -16.39
N ASN A 127 -0.22 2.58 -16.04
CA ASN A 127 -0.02 3.66 -17.00
C ASN A 127 1.04 4.63 -16.49
N VAL A 128 1.99 4.97 -17.36
CA VAL A 128 3.05 5.95 -17.09
C VAL A 128 2.92 7.11 -18.05
N GLN A 129 2.92 8.33 -17.52
CA GLN A 129 2.86 9.59 -18.27
C GLN A 129 3.92 10.55 -17.72
N GLY A 130 5.08 10.61 -18.38
CA GLY A 130 6.21 11.41 -17.90
C GLY A 130 6.71 10.91 -16.54
N SER A 131 6.69 11.79 -15.54
CA SER A 131 7.09 11.48 -14.16
C SER A 131 5.95 10.94 -13.28
N TYR A 132 4.74 10.80 -13.83
CA TYR A 132 3.56 10.36 -13.10
C TYR A 132 3.12 8.97 -13.55
N ALA A 133 2.63 8.15 -12.62
CA ALA A 133 2.04 6.86 -12.91
C ALA A 133 0.73 6.66 -12.16
N TYR A 134 -0.20 5.92 -12.76
CA TYR A 134 -1.46 5.51 -12.13
C TYR A 134 -1.83 4.09 -12.56
N GLY A 135 -2.60 3.41 -11.72
CA GLY A 135 -3.13 2.09 -12.01
C GLY A 135 -4.66 2.10 -11.94
N THR A 136 -5.31 1.65 -13.02
CA THR A 136 -6.77 1.54 -13.08
C THR A 136 -7.16 0.08 -12.97
N VAL A 137 -7.97 -0.27 -11.97
CA VAL A 137 -8.49 -1.62 -11.77
C VAL A 137 -9.36 -2.02 -12.96
N VAL A 138 -9.02 -3.14 -13.59
CA VAL A 138 -9.75 -3.73 -14.73
C VAL A 138 -10.52 -4.99 -14.31
N GLU A 139 -10.01 -5.74 -13.34
CA GLU A 139 -10.71 -6.87 -12.71
C GLU A 139 -10.53 -6.79 -11.19
N MET A 140 -11.63 -6.96 -10.44
CA MET A 140 -11.61 -6.90 -8.98
C MET A 140 -11.54 -8.29 -8.37
N ASP A 141 -10.70 -8.45 -7.36
CA ASP A 141 -10.90 -9.52 -6.39
C ASP A 141 -12.13 -9.24 -5.51
N TYR A 142 -12.56 -10.25 -4.75
CA TYR A 142 -13.75 -10.17 -3.92
C TYR A 142 -13.65 -9.09 -2.83
N SER A 143 -12.50 -8.98 -2.16
CA SER A 143 -12.30 -8.00 -1.08
C SER A 143 -12.24 -6.58 -1.63
N TRP A 144 -11.57 -6.37 -2.76
CA TRP A 144 -11.53 -5.08 -3.43
C TRP A 144 -12.93 -4.62 -3.87
N MET A 145 -13.74 -5.53 -4.43
CA MET A 145 -15.13 -5.25 -4.77
C MET A 145 -15.92 -4.77 -3.53
N LEU A 146 -15.73 -5.38 -2.37
CA LEU A 146 -16.38 -4.94 -1.13
C LEU A 146 -15.90 -3.55 -0.70
N MET A 147 -14.60 -3.25 -0.78
CA MET A 147 -14.05 -1.94 -0.48
C MET A 147 -14.62 -0.86 -1.40
N VAL A 148 -14.66 -1.09 -2.71
CA VAL A 148 -15.20 -0.13 -3.67
C VAL A 148 -16.67 0.15 -3.43
N ARG A 149 -17.47 -0.88 -3.12
CA ARG A 149 -18.90 -0.73 -2.84
C ARG A 149 -19.20 -0.01 -1.53
N SER A 150 -18.35 -0.17 -0.52
CA SER A 150 -18.60 0.34 0.83
C SER A 150 -17.92 1.68 1.13
N GLN A 151 -16.69 1.89 0.64
CA GLN A 151 -15.80 2.97 1.08
C GLN A 151 -15.18 3.76 -0.07
N LEU A 152 -14.56 3.09 -1.06
CA LEU A 152 -13.70 3.79 -2.02
C LEU A 152 -14.50 4.49 -3.12
N ARG A 153 -15.47 3.82 -3.75
CA ARG A 153 -16.20 4.37 -4.93
C ARG A 153 -15.31 4.85 -6.08
N ASP A 154 -14.04 4.43 -6.12
CA ASP A 154 -13.11 4.63 -7.22
C ASP A 154 -12.50 3.29 -7.67
N TYR A 155 -11.81 3.32 -8.82
CA TYR A 155 -11.22 2.15 -9.46
C TYR A 155 -9.70 2.29 -9.59
N THR A 156 -9.06 2.97 -8.64
CA THR A 156 -7.61 3.22 -8.66
C THR A 156 -6.90 2.43 -7.59
N VAL A 157 -5.73 1.90 -7.91
CA VAL A 157 -4.85 1.30 -6.88
C VAL A 157 -4.06 2.38 -6.15
N PRO A 158 -3.64 2.16 -4.90
CA PRO A 158 -2.77 3.06 -4.15
C PRO A 158 -1.55 3.49 -4.97
N ALA A 159 -1.30 4.80 -5.05
CA ALA A 159 -0.15 5.35 -5.78
C ALA A 159 1.20 4.80 -5.25
N GLY A 160 1.27 4.51 -3.94
CA GLY A 160 2.45 3.91 -3.30
C GLY A 160 2.83 2.53 -3.85
N TRP A 161 1.87 1.74 -4.38
CA TRP A 161 2.18 0.46 -5.02
C TRP A 161 3.03 0.64 -6.28
N LEU A 162 2.76 1.71 -7.02
CA LEU A 162 3.37 1.96 -8.33
C LEU A 162 4.84 2.39 -8.21
N LEU A 163 5.27 2.87 -7.04
CA LEU A 163 6.67 3.20 -6.78
C LEU A 163 7.57 1.97 -6.72
N ALA A 164 7.00 0.77 -6.50
CA ALA A 164 7.78 -0.47 -6.50
C ALA A 164 8.11 -0.95 -7.92
N LEU A 165 7.19 -0.76 -8.87
CA LEU A 165 7.25 -1.35 -10.21
C LEU A 165 8.55 -1.07 -11.00
N PRO A 166 9.20 0.11 -10.89
CA PRO A 166 10.49 0.35 -11.55
C PRO A 166 11.65 -0.53 -11.06
N PHE A 167 11.57 -1.10 -9.86
CA PHE A 167 12.66 -1.83 -9.22
C PHE A 167 12.51 -3.36 -9.32
N VAL A 168 11.31 -3.83 -9.69
CA VAL A 168 10.94 -5.24 -9.68
C VAL A 168 10.58 -5.79 -11.05
N ARG A 169 10.50 -7.10 -11.14
CA ARG A 169 10.18 -7.87 -12.34
C ARG A 169 8.87 -8.63 -12.14
N ASN A 170 8.44 -9.31 -13.20
CA ASN A 170 7.31 -10.21 -13.15
C ASN A 170 7.48 -11.26 -12.03
N ASN A 171 6.39 -11.55 -11.33
CA ASN A 171 6.30 -12.43 -10.15
C ASN A 171 7.06 -11.93 -8.90
N ALA A 172 7.28 -10.62 -8.77
CA ALA A 172 7.95 -10.06 -7.60
C ALA A 172 7.08 -10.06 -6.33
N HIS A 173 7.72 -10.19 -5.18
CA HIS A 173 7.14 -10.06 -3.85
C HIS A 173 7.75 -8.82 -3.16
N VAL A 174 6.90 -7.85 -2.81
CA VAL A 174 7.33 -6.67 -2.05
C VAL A 174 6.48 -6.43 -0.81
N ARG A 175 7.05 -5.74 0.17
CA ARG A 175 6.32 -5.15 1.29
C ARG A 175 6.42 -3.65 1.24
N LEU A 176 5.33 -2.96 1.53
CA LEU A 176 5.25 -1.49 1.45
C LEU A 176 4.65 -0.91 2.72
N ILE A 177 5.26 0.16 3.23
CA ILE A 177 4.62 1.07 4.17
C ILE A 177 4.23 2.31 3.38
N VAL A 178 2.93 2.60 3.30
CA VAL A 178 2.38 3.64 2.45
C VAL A 178 1.60 4.63 3.32
N PRO A 179 2.01 5.91 3.36
CA PRO A 179 1.25 6.94 4.06
C PRO A 179 -0.07 7.22 3.33
N SER A 180 -1.04 7.78 4.04
CA SER A 180 -2.38 8.11 3.54
C SER A 180 -2.38 8.86 2.22
N LYS A 181 -1.49 9.85 2.06
CA LYS A 181 -1.33 10.64 0.82
C LYS A 181 -0.90 9.81 -0.41
N MET A 182 -0.35 8.61 -0.21
CA MET A 182 0.02 7.67 -1.27
C MET A 182 -0.89 6.43 -1.27
N GLY A 183 -1.91 6.39 -0.41
CA GLY A 183 -2.88 5.31 -0.26
C GLY A 183 -4.07 5.44 -1.23
N HIS A 184 -5.25 5.01 -0.79
CA HIS A 184 -6.50 5.09 -1.56
C HIS A 184 -6.94 6.54 -1.82
N ALA A 185 -7.11 6.92 -3.09
CA ALA A 185 -7.41 8.30 -3.49
C ALA A 185 -8.75 8.82 -2.95
N ALA A 186 -9.78 7.97 -2.90
CA ALA A 186 -11.07 8.33 -2.33
C ALA A 186 -11.02 8.68 -0.83
N LEU A 187 -10.18 7.99 -0.05
CA LEU A 187 -10.04 8.25 1.38
C LEU A 187 -9.35 9.60 1.61
N GLN A 188 -8.32 9.91 0.82
CA GLN A 188 -7.66 11.21 0.82
C GLN A 188 -8.64 12.34 0.51
N SER A 189 -9.49 12.16 -0.52
CA SER A 189 -10.51 13.14 -0.92
C SER A 189 -11.56 13.40 0.16
N SER A 190 -11.71 12.47 1.11
CA SER A 190 -12.62 12.57 2.25
C SER A 190 -11.92 12.97 3.56
N ASN A 191 -10.66 13.41 3.50
CA ASN A 191 -9.81 13.76 4.64
C ASN A 191 -9.59 12.63 5.66
N TYR A 192 -9.68 11.36 5.24
CA TYR A 192 -9.27 10.24 6.07
C TYR A 192 -7.76 10.03 5.98
N VAL A 193 -7.07 10.08 7.12
CA VAL A 193 -5.64 9.82 7.21
C VAL A 193 -5.44 8.40 7.73
N ILE A 194 -5.24 7.45 6.82
CA ILE A 194 -4.97 6.05 7.17
C ILE A 194 -3.70 5.59 6.44
N PRO A 195 -2.59 5.36 7.15
CA PRO A 195 -1.42 4.68 6.62
C PRO A 195 -1.63 3.16 6.61
N TYR A 196 -1.05 2.50 5.60
CA TYR A 196 -1.21 1.08 5.37
C TYR A 196 0.14 0.38 5.24
N HIS A 197 0.19 -0.86 5.73
CA HIS A 197 1.23 -1.82 5.42
C HIS A 197 0.65 -2.83 4.42
N TYR A 198 1.36 -3.03 3.32
CA TYR A 198 1.02 -4.01 2.30
C TYR A 198 2.07 -5.11 2.29
N ASP A 199 1.61 -6.37 2.26
CA ASP A 199 2.42 -7.52 1.88
C ASP A 199 1.91 -8.00 0.53
N ILE A 200 2.60 -7.63 -0.55
CA ILE A 200 2.23 -7.93 -1.94
C ILE A 200 3.01 -9.16 -2.37
N TRP A 201 2.38 -10.31 -2.27
CA TRP A 201 2.98 -11.62 -2.56
C TRP A 201 3.33 -11.80 -4.03
N SER A 202 2.60 -11.14 -4.93
CA SER A 202 2.91 -11.17 -6.36
C SER A 202 2.47 -9.90 -7.04
N PHE A 203 3.39 -9.24 -7.73
CA PHE A 203 3.13 -8.48 -8.94
C PHE A 203 3.45 -9.36 -10.15
N SER A 204 2.44 -9.76 -10.91
CA SER A 204 2.65 -10.59 -12.11
C SER A 204 1.87 -10.04 -13.29
N LYS A 205 2.41 -10.16 -14.51
CA LYS A 205 1.66 -9.81 -15.72
C LYS A 205 0.45 -10.72 -15.88
N ALA A 206 -0.67 -10.16 -16.32
CA ALA A 206 -1.82 -10.96 -16.72
C ALA A 206 -1.43 -11.85 -17.91
N LEU A 207 -1.82 -13.13 -17.86
CA LEU A 207 -1.64 -14.04 -18.98
C LEU A 207 -2.74 -13.71 -19.99
N ASN A 208 -2.36 -13.14 -21.13
CA ASN A 208 -3.24 -12.97 -22.29
C ASN A 208 -3.53 -14.30 -22.98
#